data_AF-A0A820I7U5-F1
#
_entry.id   AF-A0A820I7U5-F1
#
_cell.length_a   1.000
_cell.length_b   1.000
_cell.length_c   1.000
_cell.angle_alpha   90.00
_cell.angle_beta   90.00
_cell.angle_gamma   90.00
#
_symmetry.space_group_name_H-M   'P 1'
#
loop_
_entity.id
_entity.type
_entity.pdbx_description
1 polymer ?
#
loop_
_entity_poly.entity_id
_entity_poly.type
_entity_poly.pdbx_seq_one_letter_code
_entity_poly.pdbx_strand_id
1 'polypeptide(L)'
;VLKNQKLKKIDFIWVNRDIGNVSWFRNILDEFEAEQESYLASTTPQEKTNSQEQRSRYLDIHLYCTSIRSNEQTMLGNLPYHLVANMYEVIRHEDVHTQLRTPTHVGRPPWKLLFAKFKAEHRSTNVFFTGNRIMADEIKKHCDEHSFRFQNEPYF
;
A
#
# COMPACT_ATOMS: atom_id res chain seq x y z
N VAL A 1 -14.10 19.90 -7.26
CA VAL A 1 -14.85 19.72 -5.99
C VAL A 1 -15.49 18.34 -5.97
N LEU A 2 -14.96 17.41 -5.16
CA LEU A 2 -15.52 16.06 -4.96
C LEU A 2 -16.79 16.18 -4.10
N LYS A 3 -17.95 16.45 -4.70
CA LYS A 3 -19.21 16.51 -3.96
C LYS A 3 -19.73 15.09 -3.68
N ASN A 4 -19.92 14.78 -2.40
CA ASN A 4 -20.79 13.72 -1.87
C ASN A 4 -20.40 12.24 -2.12
N GLN A 5 -19.12 11.92 -2.22
CA GLN A 5 -18.66 10.52 -2.12
C GLN A 5 -18.14 10.28 -0.70
N LYS A 6 -18.81 9.38 0.05
CA LYS A 6 -18.25 8.89 1.32
C LYS A 6 -17.03 8.03 0.98
N LEU A 7 -15.85 8.41 1.47
CA LEU A 7 -14.63 7.63 1.33
C LEU A 7 -14.83 6.28 2.05
N LYS A 8 -14.66 5.18 1.32
CA LYS A 8 -14.82 3.81 1.87
C LYS A 8 -13.50 3.07 2.00
N LYS A 9 -12.56 3.37 1.10
CA LYS A 9 -11.28 2.68 0.97
C LYS A 9 -10.24 3.62 0.39
N ILE A 10 -9.01 3.46 0.84
CA ILE A 10 -7.79 4.10 0.36
C ILE A 10 -6.79 2.99 0.05
N ASP A 11 -6.25 2.99 -1.16
CA ASP A 11 -5.06 2.23 -1.53
C ASP A 11 -3.89 3.22 -1.65
N PHE A 12 -3.02 3.23 -0.65
CA PHE A 12 -1.82 4.04 -0.63
C PHE A 12 -0.66 3.25 -1.24
N ILE A 13 -0.17 3.68 -2.41
CA ILE A 13 0.90 3.00 -3.12
C ILE A 13 2.15 3.88 -3.09
N TRP A 14 3.20 3.40 -2.47
CA TRP A 14 4.47 4.11 -2.38
C TRP A 14 5.57 3.37 -3.11
N VAL A 15 6.07 3.98 -4.17
CA VAL A 15 7.14 3.43 -5.02
C VAL A 15 8.43 4.17 -4.74
N ASN A 16 9.41 3.49 -4.16
CA ASN A 16 10.73 4.02 -3.92
C ASN A 16 11.76 3.34 -4.81
N ARG A 17 12.78 4.09 -5.23
CA ARG A 17 13.95 3.47 -5.85
C ARG A 17 14.71 2.67 -4.82
N ASP A 18 15.06 3.31 -3.70
CA ASP A 18 15.93 2.74 -2.66
C ASP A 18 15.29 2.85 -1.27
N ILE A 19 15.45 1.82 -0.46
CA ILE A 19 14.87 1.71 0.89
C ILE A 19 15.55 2.65 1.91
N GLY A 20 16.78 3.09 1.64
CA GLY A 20 17.54 3.95 2.56
C GLY A 20 16.85 5.28 2.89
N ASN A 21 15.91 5.72 2.08
CA ASN A 21 15.16 6.98 2.25
C ASN A 21 13.77 6.80 2.88
N VAL A 22 13.42 5.61 3.38
CA VAL A 22 12.07 5.31 3.88
C VAL A 22 11.85 5.81 5.32
N SER A 23 12.92 6.15 6.04
CA SER A 23 12.87 6.46 7.48
C SER A 23 12.01 7.67 7.84
N TRP A 24 11.98 8.72 7.01
CA TRP A 24 11.27 9.97 7.35
C TRP A 24 9.74 9.81 7.38
N PHE A 25 9.19 8.85 6.62
CA PHE A 25 7.75 8.60 6.55
C PHE A 25 7.31 7.30 7.24
N ARG A 26 8.28 6.48 7.69
CA ARG A 26 8.04 5.20 8.37
C ARG A 26 7.17 5.36 9.61
N ASN A 27 7.49 6.30 10.49
CA ASN A 27 6.78 6.47 11.76
C ASN A 27 5.29 6.81 11.54
N ILE A 28 5.00 7.61 10.51
CA ILE A 28 3.62 7.97 10.15
C ILE A 28 2.86 6.72 9.65
N LEU A 29 3.48 5.88 8.82
CA LEU A 29 2.86 4.64 8.34
C LEU A 29 2.62 3.65 9.49
N ASP A 30 3.54 3.56 10.44
CA ASP A 30 3.38 2.71 11.63
C ASP A 30 2.22 3.19 12.53
N GLU A 31 2.10 4.51 12.73
CA GLU A 31 0.96 5.12 13.44
C GLU A 31 -0.37 4.79 12.75
N PHE A 32 -0.45 4.93 11.43
CA PHE A 32 -1.66 4.56 10.67
C PHE A 32 -2.00 3.07 10.77
N GLU A 33 -0.99 2.19 10.76
CA GLU A 33 -1.21 0.76 10.96
C GLU A 33 -1.76 0.45 12.36
N ALA A 34 -1.19 1.08 13.40
CA ALA A 34 -1.62 0.91 14.79
C ALA A 34 -3.03 1.45 15.07
N GLU A 35 -3.36 2.63 14.52
CA GLU A 35 -4.69 3.24 14.65
C GLU A 35 -5.74 2.35 13.98
N GLN A 36 -5.44 1.84 12.79
CA GLN A 36 -6.36 0.96 12.07
C GLN A 36 -6.55 -0.39 12.76
N GLU A 37 -5.50 -0.98 13.35
CA GLU A 37 -5.61 -2.21 14.14
C GLU A 37 -6.50 -1.99 15.38
N SER A 38 -6.33 -0.85 16.05
CA SER A 38 -7.18 -0.43 17.18
C SER A 38 -8.65 -0.22 16.75
N TYR A 39 -8.87 0.40 15.59
CA TYR A 39 -10.19 0.59 15.00
C TYR A 39 -10.90 -0.74 14.71
N LEU A 40 -10.17 -1.73 14.18
CA LEU A 40 -10.70 -3.07 13.91
C LEU A 40 -10.96 -3.85 15.20
N ALA A 41 -10.05 -3.79 16.19
CA ALA A 41 -10.15 -4.50 17.46
C ALA A 41 -11.32 -4.03 18.35
N SER A 42 -11.78 -2.79 18.16
CA SER A 42 -12.99 -2.27 18.82
C SER A 42 -14.30 -2.94 18.37
N THR A 43 -14.23 -3.87 17.40
CA THR A 43 -15.37 -4.65 16.89
C THR A 43 -15.52 -5.94 17.70
N THR A 44 -16.28 -5.88 18.79
CA THR A 44 -16.52 -7.03 19.67
C THR A 44 -17.36 -8.12 18.96
N PRO A 45 -17.08 -9.43 19.14
CA PRO A 45 -17.82 -10.51 18.47
C PRO A 45 -19.32 -10.67 18.83
N GLN A 46 -19.85 -9.89 19.78
CA GLN A 46 -21.15 -10.14 20.40
C GLN A 46 -22.34 -9.37 19.80
N GLU A 47 -22.14 -8.41 18.90
CA GLU A 47 -23.26 -7.69 18.25
C GLU A 47 -23.52 -8.23 16.85
N LYS A 48 -23.88 -9.51 16.76
CA LYS A 48 -24.45 -10.10 15.53
C LYS A 48 -25.95 -9.81 15.47
N THR A 49 -26.34 -8.56 15.26
CA THR A 49 -27.72 -8.19 14.96
C THR A 49 -27.79 -7.37 13.67
N ASN A 50 -28.07 -8.07 12.57
CA ASN A 50 -28.76 -7.72 11.31
C ASN A 50 -28.63 -6.34 10.64
N SER A 51 -27.76 -5.41 11.06
CA SER A 51 -27.60 -4.11 10.37
C SER A 51 -26.25 -3.39 10.61
N GLN A 52 -25.32 -3.96 11.38
CA GLN A 52 -24.05 -3.29 11.65
C GLN A 52 -23.02 -3.63 10.55
N GLU A 53 -22.61 -2.61 9.80
CA GLU A 53 -21.48 -2.69 8.88
C GLU A 53 -20.27 -3.29 9.61
N GLN A 54 -19.81 -4.47 9.17
CA GLN A 54 -18.51 -4.99 9.59
C GLN A 54 -17.48 -3.90 9.29
N ARG A 55 -16.84 -3.35 10.33
CA ARG A 55 -15.74 -2.40 10.18
C ARG A 55 -14.65 -3.09 9.39
N SER A 56 -14.49 -2.68 8.13
CA SER A 56 -13.48 -3.21 7.24
C SER A 56 -12.26 -2.31 7.23
N ARG A 57 -11.13 -2.89 6.83
CA ARG A 57 -9.87 -2.15 6.67
C ARG A 57 -10.07 -1.05 5.62
N TYR A 58 -9.92 0.21 6.01
CA TYR A 58 -10.16 1.37 5.15
C TYR A 58 -8.89 1.84 4.42
N LEU A 59 -7.70 1.43 4.88
CA LEU A 59 -6.40 1.81 4.31
C LEU A 59 -5.55 0.56 4.03
N ASP A 60 -5.25 0.33 2.76
CA ASP A 60 -4.24 -0.64 2.34
C ASP A 60 -2.98 0.11 1.88
N ILE A 61 -1.85 -0.24 2.48
CA ILE A 61 -0.53 0.31 2.16
C ILE A 61 0.15 -0.71 1.25
N HIS A 62 0.74 -0.24 0.15
CA HIS A 62 1.49 -1.07 -0.79
C HIS A 62 2.85 -0.42 -1.02
N LEU A 63 3.92 -1.05 -0.52
CA LEU A 63 5.27 -0.54 -0.63
C LEU A 63 6.01 -1.26 -1.76
N TYR A 64 6.70 -0.52 -2.62
CA TYR A 64 7.48 -1.08 -3.72
C TYR A 64 8.90 -0.52 -3.73
N CYS A 65 9.90 -1.38 -3.82
CA CYS A 65 11.29 -1.00 -4.02
C CYS A 65 11.79 -1.45 -5.40
N THR A 66 12.13 -0.50 -6.27
CA THR A 66 12.46 -0.81 -7.67
C THR A 66 13.95 -1.09 -7.91
N SER A 67 14.86 -0.71 -7.01
CA SER A 67 16.30 -1.00 -7.20
C SER A 67 16.62 -2.46 -6.91
N ILE A 68 15.87 -3.08 -6.02
CA ILE A 68 15.99 -4.50 -5.73
C ILE A 68 15.45 -5.28 -6.92
N ARG A 69 16.28 -6.17 -7.45
CA ARG A 69 15.88 -7.18 -8.42
C ARG A 69 15.69 -8.51 -7.70
N SER A 70 14.69 -9.28 -8.10
CA SER A 70 14.33 -10.55 -7.46
C SER A 70 15.49 -11.57 -7.41
N ASN A 71 16.46 -11.46 -8.33
CA ASN A 71 17.66 -12.31 -8.37
C ASN A 71 18.85 -11.76 -7.54
N GLU A 72 18.82 -10.50 -7.14
CA GLU A 72 19.91 -9.85 -6.38
C GLU A 72 19.74 -10.03 -4.86
N GLN A 73 18.54 -10.44 -4.43
CA GLN A 73 18.19 -10.68 -3.03
C GLN A 73 18.44 -12.12 -2.58
N THR A 74 19.60 -12.67 -2.90
CA THR A 74 19.99 -13.98 -2.37
C THR A 74 20.51 -13.86 -0.94
N MET A 75 21.21 -12.76 -0.60
CA MET A 75 21.87 -12.56 0.69
C MET A 75 21.60 -11.16 1.26
N LEU A 76 21.45 -11.07 2.57
CA LEU A 76 21.43 -9.82 3.33
C LEU A 76 22.47 -9.92 4.45
N GLY A 77 23.58 -9.19 4.30
CA GLY A 77 24.76 -9.41 5.11
C GLY A 77 25.32 -10.82 4.88
N ASN A 78 25.49 -11.58 5.96
CA ASN A 78 26.04 -12.94 5.92
C ASN A 78 24.96 -14.05 5.88
N LEU A 79 23.67 -13.68 5.81
CA LEU A 79 22.56 -14.62 5.85
C LEU A 79 21.75 -14.60 4.54
N PRO A 80 21.18 -15.74 4.12
CA PRO A 80 20.20 -15.77 3.04
C PRO A 80 19.02 -14.83 3.32
N TYR A 81 18.66 -14.02 2.33
CA TYR A 81 17.59 -13.02 2.48
C TYR A 81 16.28 -13.62 2.98
N HIS A 82 15.88 -14.79 2.45
CA HIS A 82 14.63 -15.45 2.86
C HIS A 82 14.60 -15.81 4.35
N LEU A 83 15.75 -16.14 4.96
CA LEU A 83 15.82 -16.43 6.39
C LEU A 83 15.66 -15.14 7.20
N VAL A 84 16.34 -14.07 6.79
CA VAL A 84 16.22 -12.77 7.48
C VAL A 84 14.80 -12.24 7.36
N ALA A 85 14.20 -12.29 6.16
CA ALA A 85 12.82 -11.90 5.93
C ALA A 85 11.85 -12.70 6.82
N ASN A 86 12.00 -14.02 6.86
CA ASN A 86 11.17 -14.88 7.72
C ASN A 86 11.36 -14.58 9.21
N MET A 87 12.58 -14.26 9.66
CA MET A 87 12.82 -13.85 11.05
C MET A 87 12.09 -12.55 11.39
N TYR A 88 12.14 -11.55 10.50
CA TYR A 88 11.41 -10.29 10.70
C TYR A 88 9.89 -10.50 10.74
N GLU A 89 9.35 -11.32 9.83
CA GLU A 89 7.92 -11.62 9.78
C GLU A 89 7.42 -12.40 11.02
N VAL A 90 8.14 -13.45 11.41
CA VAL A 90 7.69 -14.37 12.47
C VAL A 90 7.98 -13.83 13.87
N ILE A 91 9.14 -13.18 14.08
CA ILE A 91 9.59 -12.74 15.41
C ILE A 91 9.12 -11.32 15.69
N ARG A 92 9.19 -10.44 14.69
CA ARG A 92 8.88 -9.01 14.87
C ARG A 92 7.53 -8.60 14.28
N HIS A 93 6.92 -9.44 13.45
CA HIS A 93 5.74 -9.07 12.65
C HIS A 93 5.98 -7.82 11.80
N GLU A 94 7.21 -7.69 11.32
CA GLU A 94 7.70 -6.52 10.58
C GLU A 94 8.32 -6.95 9.24
N ASP A 95 8.38 -6.02 8.31
CA ASP A 95 9.08 -6.12 7.05
C ASP A 95 10.59 -5.91 7.24
N VAL A 96 11.41 -6.76 6.64
CA VAL A 96 12.88 -6.71 6.74
C VAL A 96 13.49 -5.42 6.19
N HIS A 97 12.82 -4.75 5.25
CA HIS A 97 13.32 -3.53 4.62
C HIS A 97 12.93 -2.28 5.37
N THR A 98 11.68 -2.20 5.81
CA THR A 98 11.08 -0.97 6.32
C THR A 98 10.70 -1.02 7.79
N GLN A 99 10.71 -2.21 8.41
CA GLN A 99 10.26 -2.42 9.79
C GLN A 99 8.80 -1.98 10.02
N LEU A 100 7.97 -2.01 8.98
CA LEU A 100 6.52 -1.82 9.04
C LEU A 100 5.83 -3.18 9.05
N ARG A 101 4.57 -3.29 9.50
CA ARG A 101 3.83 -4.56 9.38
C ARG A 101 3.50 -4.89 7.93
N THR A 102 3.31 -3.86 7.09
CA THR A 102 3.11 -4.03 5.65
C THR A 102 4.40 -4.48 4.94
N PRO A 103 4.40 -5.60 4.21
CA PRO A 103 5.58 -6.08 3.49
C PRO A 103 5.94 -5.18 2.30
N THR A 104 7.25 -5.06 2.03
CA THR A 104 7.75 -4.35 0.85
C THR A 104 7.84 -5.31 -0.35
N HIS A 105 7.15 -4.96 -1.43
CA HIS A 105 7.24 -5.66 -2.70
C HIS A 105 8.50 -5.25 -3.49
N VAL A 106 9.11 -6.24 -4.14
CA VAL A 106 10.32 -6.05 -4.94
C VAL A 106 9.94 -5.76 -6.39
N GLY A 107 10.61 -4.77 -6.99
CA GLY A 107 10.42 -4.38 -8.37
C GLY A 107 9.33 -3.33 -8.57
N ARG A 108 8.86 -3.22 -9.81
CA ARG A 108 7.82 -2.24 -10.19
C ARG A 108 6.43 -2.77 -9.80
N PRO A 109 5.50 -1.89 -9.43
CA PRO A 109 4.13 -2.29 -9.17
C PRO A 109 3.50 -2.98 -10.39
N PRO A 110 2.78 -4.11 -10.20
CA PRO A 110 2.06 -4.76 -11.28
C PRO A 110 0.78 -3.99 -11.59
N TRP A 111 0.89 -2.79 -12.16
CA TRP A 111 -0.20 -1.83 -12.35
C TRP A 111 -1.45 -2.45 -12.97
N LYS A 112 -1.28 -3.29 -14.01
CA LYS A 112 -2.39 -3.99 -14.65
C LYS A 112 -3.23 -4.83 -13.68
N LEU A 113 -2.58 -5.55 -12.76
CA LEU A 113 -3.26 -6.38 -11.76
C LEU A 113 -3.91 -5.51 -10.68
N LEU A 114 -3.20 -4.48 -10.21
CA LEU A 114 -3.70 -3.56 -9.19
C LEU A 114 -4.95 -2.82 -9.68
N PHE A 115 -4.92 -2.23 -10.86
CA PHE A 115 -6.06 -1.50 -11.41
C PHE A 115 -7.27 -2.41 -11.69
N ALA A 116 -7.03 -3.64 -12.16
CA ALA A 116 -8.08 -4.63 -12.32
C ALA A 116 -8.73 -4.99 -10.98
N LYS A 117 -7.91 -5.18 -9.92
CA LYS A 117 -8.38 -5.39 -8.55
C LYS A 117 -9.24 -4.21 -8.06
N PHE A 118 -8.73 -2.98 -8.15
CA PHE A 118 -9.45 -1.79 -7.70
C PHE A 118 -10.79 -1.61 -8.42
N LYS A 119 -10.85 -1.96 -9.71
CA LYS A 119 -12.07 -1.89 -10.50
C LYS A 119 -13.11 -2.91 -10.06
N ALA A 120 -12.67 -4.11 -9.68
CA ALA A 120 -13.54 -5.16 -9.16
C ALA A 120 -14.10 -4.81 -7.77
N GLU A 121 -13.30 -4.15 -6.94
CA GLU A 121 -13.68 -3.81 -5.56
C GLU A 121 -14.62 -2.59 -5.50
N HIS A 122 -14.41 -1.60 -6.36
CA HIS A 122 -15.12 -0.32 -6.27
C HIS A 122 -15.65 0.18 -7.62
N ARG A 123 -16.92 0.61 -7.62
CA ARG A 123 -17.60 1.14 -8.82
C ARG A 123 -16.98 2.45 -9.33
N SER A 124 -16.54 3.31 -8.40
CA SER A 124 -15.98 4.64 -8.69
C SER A 124 -14.70 4.83 -7.90
N THR A 125 -13.63 5.17 -8.61
CA THR A 125 -12.28 5.33 -8.04
C THR A 125 -11.67 6.64 -8.54
N ASN A 126 -11.10 7.40 -7.61
CA ASN A 126 -10.28 8.57 -7.92
C ASN A 126 -8.83 8.22 -7.60
N VAL A 127 -7.93 8.52 -8.53
CA VAL A 127 -6.49 8.29 -8.41
C VAL A 127 -5.80 9.65 -8.29
N PHE A 128 -5.16 9.86 -7.16
CA PHE A 128 -4.31 11.03 -6.90
C PHE A 128 -2.86 10.58 -7.02
N PHE A 129 -2.11 11.23 -7.91
CA PHE A 129 -0.73 10.85 -8.19
C PHE A 129 0.21 12.01 -7.92
N THR A 130 1.29 11.74 -7.20
CA THR A 130 2.42 12.66 -7.06
C THR A 130 3.69 11.88 -7.38
N GLY A 131 4.50 12.37 -8.32
CA GLY A 131 5.63 11.62 -8.84
C GLY A 131 6.02 12.01 -10.25
N ASN A 132 7.00 11.29 -10.80
CA ASN A 132 7.65 11.69 -12.04
C ASN A 132 6.68 11.60 -13.23
N ARG A 133 6.94 12.42 -14.27
CA ARG A 133 6.05 12.52 -15.44
C ARG A 133 5.87 11.19 -16.18
N ILE A 134 6.92 10.38 -16.29
CA ILE A 134 6.85 9.09 -17.01
C ILE A 134 5.86 8.15 -16.32
N MET A 135 5.93 8.07 -14.99
CA MET A 135 4.99 7.29 -14.20
C MET A 135 3.61 7.93 -14.19
N ALA A 136 3.49 9.26 -14.19
CA ALA A 136 2.20 9.94 -14.33
C ALA A 136 1.47 9.51 -15.61
N ASP A 137 2.19 9.47 -16.74
CA ASP A 137 1.65 9.07 -18.04
C ASP A 137 1.23 7.59 -18.04
N GLU A 138 2.02 6.70 -17.42
CA GLU A 138 1.69 5.29 -17.23
C GLU A 138 0.43 5.09 -16.37
N ILE A 139 0.35 5.74 -15.22
CA ILE A 139 -0.80 5.68 -14.30
C ILE A 139 -2.04 6.26 -14.96
N LYS A 140 -1.91 7.37 -15.68
CA LYS A 140 -3.02 8.00 -16.41
C LYS A 140 -3.58 7.05 -17.46
N LYS A 141 -2.74 6.36 -18.22
CA LYS A 141 -3.18 5.34 -19.19
C LYS A 141 -4.01 4.25 -18.50
N HIS A 142 -3.55 3.73 -17.36
CA HIS A 142 -4.32 2.73 -16.60
C HIS A 142 -5.64 3.28 -16.03
N CYS A 143 -5.67 4.56 -15.65
CA CYS A 143 -6.91 5.23 -15.24
C CYS A 143 -7.91 5.29 -16.41
N ASP A 144 -7.44 5.69 -17.59
CA ASP A 144 -8.26 5.81 -18.81
C ASP A 144 -8.85 4.43 -19.19
N GLU A 145 -8.05 3.35 -19.11
CA GLU A 145 -8.48 1.96 -19.35
C GLU A 145 -9.59 1.48 -18.39
N HIS A 146 -9.59 1.95 -17.14
CA HIS A 146 -10.52 1.50 -16.09
C HIS A 146 -11.64 2.52 -15.79
N SER A 147 -11.68 3.63 -16.54
CA SER A 147 -12.58 4.78 -16.31
C SER A 147 -12.46 5.35 -14.90
N PHE A 148 -11.23 5.46 -14.39
CA PHE A 148 -10.93 6.13 -13.12
C PHE A 148 -10.66 7.61 -13.35
N ARG A 149 -10.98 8.43 -12.35
CA ARG A 149 -10.64 9.87 -12.40
C ARG A 149 -9.20 10.05 -11.96
N PHE A 150 -8.35 10.53 -12.87
CA PHE A 150 -6.95 10.83 -12.58
C PHE A 150 -6.77 12.30 -12.21
N GLN A 151 -6.02 12.57 -11.14
CA GLN A 151 -5.59 13.89 -10.74
C GLN A 151 -4.09 13.85 -10.42
N ASN A 152 -3.32 14.70 -11.12
CA ASN A 152 -1.90 14.88 -10.85
C ASN A 152 -1.74 15.98 -9.79
N GLU A 153 -1.15 15.62 -8.66
CA GLU A 153 -0.90 16.49 -7.52
C GLU A 153 0.52 17.05 -7.59
N PRO A 154 0.71 18.35 -7.27
CA PRO A 154 2.03 18.96 -7.27
C PRO A 154 2.96 18.35 -6.21
N TYR A 155 4.27 18.41 -6.45
CA TYR A 155 5.27 18.20 -5.40
C TYR A 155 5.27 19.40 -4.47
N PHE A 156 5.22 19.18 -3.16
CA PHE A 156 5.52 20.21 -2.17
C PHE A 156 7.02 20.22 -1.86
#